data_AF-A0A3R9PE10-F1
#
_entry.id   AF-A0A3R9PE10-F1
#
_cell.length_a   1.000
_cell.length_b   1.000
_cell.length_c   1.000
_cell.angle_alpha   90.00
_cell.angle_beta   90.00
_cell.angle_gamma   90.00
#
_symmetry.space_group_name_H-M   'P 1'
#
loop_
_entity.id
_entity.type
_entity.pdbx_description
1 polymer ?
#
loop_
_entity_poly.entity_id
_entity_poly.type
_entity_poly.pdbx_seq_one_letter_code
_entity_poly.pdbx_strand_id
1 'polypeptide(L)'
;MLSELLSLVVLVALTAACLLVCFEKWGWLRAWEVWGPRWFPRCDFCAGFWLSLTLLVVSVALLALPWWWVAGALPAAALCRFVGGFQR
;
A
#
# COMPACT_ATOMS: atom_id res chain seq x y z
N MET A 1 22.61 2.39 0.36
CA MET A 1 21.46 3.33 0.51
C MET A 1 20.39 3.08 -0.54
N LEU A 2 20.70 3.11 -1.84
CA LEU A 2 19.69 2.81 -2.88
C LEU A 2 19.14 1.38 -2.79
N SER A 3 20.01 0.40 -2.52
CA SER A 3 19.64 -1.00 -2.30
C SER A 3 18.66 -1.17 -1.13
N GLU A 4 18.95 -0.51 -0.01
CA GLU A 4 18.10 -0.53 1.19
C GLU A 4 16.72 0.06 0.93
N LEU A 5 16.66 1.18 0.19
CA LEU A 5 15.39 1.80 -0.21
C LEU A 5 14.59 0.87 -1.12
N LEU A 6 15.24 0.24 -2.11
CA LEU A 6 14.60 -0.72 -3.01
C LEU A 6 14.05 -1.93 -2.24
N SER A 7 14.84 -2.52 -1.34
CA SER A 7 14.40 -3.63 -0.49
C SER A 7 13.19 -3.23 0.34
N LEU A 8 13.21 -2.05 0.95
CA LEU A 8 12.11 -1.55 1.77
C LEU A 8 10.85 -1.30 0.94
N VAL A 9 10.98 -0.72 -0.26
CA VAL A 9 9.87 -0.53 -1.21
C VAL A 9 9.25 -1.87 -1.63
N VAL A 10 10.07 -2.87 -1.96
CA VAL A 10 9.60 -4.21 -2.35
C VAL A 10 8.89 -4.89 -1.18
N LEU A 11 9.46 -4.81 0.02
CA LEU A 11 8.92 -5.44 1.21
C LEU A 11 7.57 -4.81 1.59
N VAL A 12 7.50 -3.47 1.56
CA VAL A 12 6.24 -2.73 1.76
C VAL A 12 5.21 -3.10 0.69
N ALA A 13 5.62 -3.22 -0.57
CA ALA A 13 4.71 -3.58 -1.66
C ALA A 13 4.11 -4.98 -1.47
N LEU A 14 4.94 -5.97 -1.14
CA LEU A 14 4.49 -7.33 -0.86
C LEU A 14 3.57 -7.40 0.36
N THR A 15 3.90 -6.64 1.41
CA THR A 15 3.11 -6.59 2.65
C THR A 15 1.75 -5.95 2.38
N ALA A 16 1.72 -4.83 1.65
CA ALA A 16 0.48 -4.16 1.27
C ALA A 16 -0.37 -5.03 0.32
N ALA A 17 0.24 -5.74 -0.64
CA ALA A 17 -0.48 -6.68 -1.49
C ALA A 17 -1.12 -7.82 -0.68
N CYS A 18 -0.39 -8.42 0.27
CA CYS A 18 -0.96 -9.43 1.18
C CYS A 18 -2.15 -8.89 1.98
N LEU A 19 -2.02 -7.68 2.54
CA LEU A 19 -3.10 -7.06 3.30
C LEU A 19 -4.33 -6.79 2.44
N LEU A 20 -4.16 -6.32 1.20
CA LEU A 20 -5.26 -6.15 0.26
C LEU A 20 -5.97 -7.47 -0.07
N VAL A 21 -5.22 -8.55 -0.28
CA VAL A 21 -5.80 -9.90 -0.49
C VAL A 21 -6.56 -10.36 0.75
N CYS A 22 -6.03 -10.13 1.96
CA CYS A 22 -6.73 -10.41 3.21
C CYS A 22 -8.03 -9.60 3.32
N PHE A 23 -8.00 -8.30 3.01
CA PHE A 23 -9.17 -7.43 3.04
C PHE A 23 -10.23 -7.82 2.01
N GLU A 24 -9.82 -8.32 0.85
CA GLU A 24 -10.73 -8.88 -0.13
C GLU A 24 -11.43 -10.14 0.42
N LYS A 25 -10.65 -11.06 0.99
CA LYS A 25 -11.16 -12.32 1.55
C LYS A 25 -12.07 -12.10 2.75
N TRP A 26 -11.79 -11.10 3.58
CA TRP A 26 -12.60 -10.73 4.75
C TRP A 26 -13.80 -9.85 4.38
N GLY A 27 -13.97 -9.50 3.10
CA GLY A 27 -15.10 -8.70 2.63
C GLY A 27 -15.03 -7.23 3.06
N TRP A 28 -13.93 -6.76 3.64
CA TRP A 28 -13.74 -5.34 4.01
C TRP A 28 -13.85 -4.42 2.80
N LEU A 29 -13.29 -4.83 1.65
CA LEU A 29 -13.41 -4.05 0.41
C LEU A 29 -14.86 -3.94 -0.06
N ARG A 30 -15.68 -4.97 0.12
CA ARG A 30 -17.12 -4.94 -0.19
C ARG A 30 -17.90 -4.11 0.82
N ALA A 31 -17.54 -4.19 2.10
CA ALA A 31 -18.13 -3.35 3.13
C ALA A 31 -17.86 -1.86 2.86
N TRP A 32 -16.68 -1.51 2.33
CA TRP A 32 -16.34 -0.15 1.93
C TRP A 32 -17.18 0.34 0.75
N GLU A 33 -17.54 -0.50 -0.22
CA GLU A 33 -18.45 -0.08 -1.30
C GLU A 33 -19.84 0.29 -0.79
N VAL A 34 -20.31 -0.38 0.27
CA VAL A 34 -21.66 -0.20 0.83
C VAL A 34 -21.71 0.94 1.86
N TRP A 35 -20.71 1.01 2.74
CA TRP A 35 -20.68 1.91 3.89
C TRP A 35 -19.65 3.04 3.76
N GLY A 36 -18.84 3.02 2.69
CA GLY A 36 -17.76 3.97 2.50
C GLY A 36 -18.24 5.39 2.18
N PRO A 37 -17.37 6.38 2.43
CA PRO A 37 -17.65 7.76 2.07
C PRO A 37 -17.82 7.93 0.57
N ARG A 38 -18.92 8.57 0.14
CA ARG A 38 -19.24 8.81 -1.28
C ARG A 38 -18.17 9.61 -2.05
N TRP A 39 -17.35 10.38 -1.35
CA TRP A 39 -16.27 11.20 -1.93
C TRP A 39 -14.98 10.41 -2.17
N PHE A 40 -14.88 9.17 -1.69
CA PHE A 40 -13.71 8.32 -1.91
C PHE A 40 -14.14 7.01 -2.58
N PRO A 41 -14.34 7.03 -3.91
CA PRO A 41 -14.73 5.83 -4.65
C PRO A 41 -13.63 4.77 -4.53
N ARG A 42 -14.05 3.50 -4.53
CA ARG A 42 -13.12 2.38 -4.46
C ARG A 42 -12.15 2.44 -5.64
N CYS A 43 -10.86 2.52 -5.34
CA CYS A 43 -9.78 2.39 -6.30
C CYS A 43 -8.67 1.55 -5.66
N ASP A 44 -8.39 0.38 -6.22
CA ASP A 44 -7.41 -0.56 -5.67
C ASP A 44 -5.99 0.03 -5.69
N PHE A 45 -5.68 0.91 -6.66
CA PHE A 45 -4.42 1.65 -6.68
C PHE A 45 -4.34 2.66 -5.53
N CYS A 46 -5.40 3.43 -5.28
CA CYS A 46 -5.45 4.37 -4.17
C CYS A 46 -5.36 3.64 -2.83
N ALA A 47 -6.08 2.53 -2.67
CA ALA A 47 -5.99 1.70 -1.48
C ALA A 47 -4.56 1.19 -1.29
N GLY A 48 -3.93 0.62 -2.33
CA GLY A 48 -2.53 0.19 -2.29
C GLY A 48 -1.56 1.32 -1.99
N PHE A 49 -1.81 2.53 -2.49
CA PHE A 49 -1.00 3.71 -2.21
C PHE A 49 -1.08 4.14 -0.76
N TRP A 50 -2.28 4.31 -0.20
CA TRP A 50 -2.45 4.70 1.20
C TRP A 50 -1.91 3.64 2.15
N LEU A 51 -2.08 2.37 1.82
CA LEU A 51 -1.54 1.26 2.61
C LEU A 51 -0.01 1.23 2.55
N SER A 52 0.58 1.39 1.37
CA SER A 52 2.04 1.49 1.21
C SER A 52 2.61 2.72 1.90
N LEU A 53 1.93 3.87 1.81
CA LEU A 53 2.32 5.12 2.45
C LEU A 53 2.32 5.00 3.97
N THR A 54 1.26 4.45 4.56
CA THR A 54 1.18 4.23 6.00
C THR A 54 2.25 3.28 6.49
N LEU A 55 2.48 2.16 5.80
CA LEU A 55 3.56 1.21 6.11
C LEU A 55 4.94 1.87 6.02
N LEU A 56 5.18 2.70 5.01
CA LEU A 56 6.44 3.43 4.84
C LEU A 56 6.65 4.49 5.92
N VAL A 57 5.62 5.28 6.26
CA VAL A 57 5.70 6.27 7.34
C VAL A 57 6.02 5.59 8.67
N VAL A 58 5.34 4.47 8.97
CA VAL A 58 5.61 3.67 10.17
C VAL A 58 7.03 3.11 10.16
N SER A 59 7.48 2.55 9.03
CA SER A 59 8.83 2.01 8.89
C SER A 59 9.90 3.09 9.05
N VAL A 60 9.66 4.28 8.48
CA VAL A 60 10.57 5.43 8.60
C VAL A 60 10.66 5.91 10.05
N ALA A 61 9.53 5.98 10.75
CA ALA A 61 9.50 6.35 12.16
C ALA A 61 10.18 5.30 13.06
N LEU A 62 9.90 4.01 12.86
CA LEU A 62 10.46 2.91 13.65
C LEU A 62 11.97 2.74 13.45
N LEU A 63 12.44 2.91 12.21
CA LEU A 63 13.84 2.71 11.83
C LEU A 63 14.64 4.03 11.83
N ALA A 64 14.03 5.14 12.28
CA ALA A 64 14.61 6.48 12.27
C ALA A 64 15.25 6.87 10.91
N LEU A 65 14.59 6.48 9.81
CA LEU A 65 15.08 6.73 8.45
C LEU A 65 14.79 8.17 8.02
N PRO A 66 15.46 8.66 6.96
CA PRO A 66 15.16 9.98 6.41
C PRO A 66 13.73 10.06 5.87
N TRP A 67 13.06 11.19 6.13
CA TRP A 67 11.66 11.40 5.75
C TRP A 67 11.39 11.22 4.24
N TRP A 68 12.37 11.48 3.38
CA TRP A 68 12.22 11.33 1.93
C TRP A 68 12.06 9.88 1.46
N TRP A 69 12.36 8.88 2.30
CA TRP A 69 12.12 7.48 1.98
C TRP A 69 10.63 7.17 1.79
N VAL A 70 9.75 7.98 2.39
CA VAL A 70 8.29 7.91 2.19
C VAL A 70 7.89 8.11 0.73
N ALA A 71 8.71 8.79 -0.09
CA ALA A 71 8.48 8.92 -1.53
C ALA A 71 8.45 7.56 -2.26
N GLY A 72 9.04 6.52 -1.66
CA GLY A 72 8.94 5.13 -2.12
C GLY A 72 7.53 4.54 -2.10
N ALA A 73 6.53 5.25 -1.54
CA ALA A 73 5.15 4.78 -1.46
C ALA A 73 4.49 4.68 -2.85
N LEU A 74 4.83 5.59 -3.76
CA LEU A 74 4.34 5.56 -5.14
C LEU A 74 4.82 4.31 -5.91
N PRO A 75 6.13 4.02 -5.99
CA PRO A 75 6.60 2.80 -6.65
C PRO A 75 6.15 1.54 -5.91
N ALA A 76 6.03 1.57 -4.58
CA ALA A 76 5.46 0.45 -3.82
C ALA A 76 4.02 0.18 -4.23
N ALA A 77 3.17 1.21 -4.34
CA ALA A 77 1.79 1.08 -4.76
C ALA A 77 1.64 0.53 -6.19
N ALA A 78 2.49 1.00 -7.11
CA ALA A 78 2.55 0.49 -8.48
C ALA A 78 2.93 -1.00 -8.50
N LEU A 79 3.92 -1.39 -7.68
CA LEU A 79 4.32 -2.78 -7.50
C LEU A 79 3.20 -3.62 -6.84
N CYS A 80 2.49 -3.10 -5.84
CA CYS A 80 1.33 -3.77 -5.24
C CYS A 80 0.28 -4.12 -6.29
N ARG A 81 -0.02 -3.17 -7.19
CA ARG A 81 -0.99 -3.39 -8.25
C ARG A 81 -0.50 -4.43 -9.26
N PHE A 82 0.79 -4.40 -9.60
CA PHE A 82 1.41 -5.38 -10.49
C PHE A 82 1.40 -6.80 -9.90
N VAL A 83 1.78 -6.95 -8.64
CA VAL A 83 1.85 -8.25 -7.95
C VAL A 83 0.46 -8.79 -7.60
N GLY A 84 -0.43 -7.92 -7.14
CA GLY A 84 -1.78 -8.31 -6.69
C GLY A 84 -2.79 -8.52 -7.81
N GLY A 85 -2.49 -8.15 -9.06
CA GLY A 85 -3.40 -8.34 -10.19
C GLY A 85 -4.72 -7.58 -10.06
N PHE A 86 -4.78 -6.54 -9.22
CA PHE A 86 -5.98 -5.73 -8.99
C PHE A 86 -6.30 -4.86 -10.23
N GLN A 87 -6.96 -5.46 -11.22
CA GLN A 87 -7.33 -4.84 -12.51
C GLN A 87 -8.84 -4.59 -12.68
N ARG A 88 -9.65 -4.64 -11.62
CA ARG A 88 -11.07 -4.32 -11.74
C ARG A 88 -11.33 -2.81 -11.76
#